data_AF-A0A8C8E4D6-F1
#
_entry.id   AF-A0A8C8E4D6-F1
#
_cell.length_a   1.000
_cell.length_b   1.000
_cell.length_c   1.000
_cell.angle_alpha   90.00
_cell.angle_beta   90.00
_cell.angle_gamma   90.00
#
_symmetry.space_group_name_H-M   'P 1'
#
loop_
_entity.id
_entity.type
_entity.pdbx_description
1 polymer ?
#
loop_
_entity_poly.entity_id
_entity_poly.type
_entity_poly.pdbx_seq_one_letter_code
_entity_poly.pdbx_strand_id
1 'polypeptide(L)'
;METGNPAVFQVSSQDMKQRNKPLVKGMATPEKAVITLDAMKMLDPCQLKPDSMEMERILTVLDETIAKLEMSSLIPRITDSLDRFADMLGPEITDNLIEHQKLSNEMEHLLASSEEDAMRAEEQQGCLCLLEQRLKCSVRNVLRLLLANPLLCQALKYEAWARESPAEVFINAFGEFRNFVLERLLTSPVEEEEKIQFMEAISLQIKKNTEAITALQAELAAAIQTQEEEIQKKDDVIKDLKTSLQDLAKDFKASIQQIKQEGEKQQKEKLQASQAKCAGLQQDIQQLGAQLSALVLEHRASELALRKRKCRLEMEIVNWIQKYDTDMGEKQAEYEEVHAAYAEEKAQLALLTEKHAVLLQEYSQIEEERRIRQEKEEQALKELNTMTLAATRIQAFWRGYLVRSLFKSKRKKKKGKGKGKKAKK
;
A
#
# COMPACT_ATOMS: atom_id res chain seq x y z
N MET A 1 -22.18 -4.03 -9.98
CA MET A 1 -21.41 -2.85 -9.55
C MET A 1 -22.01 -1.65 -10.26
N GLU A 2 -23.09 -1.15 -9.67
CA GLU A 2 -23.88 -0.05 -10.21
C GLU A 2 -23.14 1.29 -10.04
N THR A 3 -23.42 2.14 -11.01
CA THR A 3 -22.99 3.52 -11.19
C THR A 3 -23.31 4.42 -9.99
N GLY A 4 -22.36 5.26 -9.61
CA GLY A 4 -22.58 6.33 -8.64
C GLY A 4 -21.41 7.31 -8.59
N ASN A 5 -21.37 8.22 -9.55
CA ASN A 5 -20.68 9.50 -9.43
C ASN A 5 -21.78 10.53 -9.11
N PRO A 6 -21.60 11.43 -8.12
CA PRO A 6 -21.33 12.80 -8.54
C PRO A 6 -20.41 13.60 -7.59
N ALA A 7 -19.49 14.32 -8.22
CA ALA A 7 -19.28 15.77 -8.11
C ALA A 7 -18.98 16.45 -6.76
N VAL A 8 -18.06 17.41 -6.90
CA VAL A 8 -17.87 18.62 -6.08
C VAL A 8 -16.98 18.47 -4.85
N PHE A 9 -15.68 18.75 -5.02
CA PHE A 9 -14.95 19.68 -4.14
C PHE A 9 -13.85 20.35 -4.97
N GLN A 10 -14.26 21.35 -5.74
CA GLN A 10 -13.36 22.33 -6.31
C GLN A 10 -12.97 23.27 -5.15
N VAL A 11 -11.88 22.95 -4.46
CA VAL A 11 -11.32 23.82 -3.43
C VAL A 11 -10.84 25.10 -4.13
N SER A 12 -11.50 26.18 -3.76
CA SER A 12 -11.28 27.55 -4.19
C SER A 12 -9.82 27.97 -4.02
N SER A 13 -9.10 28.13 -5.15
CA SER A 13 -7.80 28.83 -5.22
C SER A 13 -7.96 30.36 -5.20
N GLN A 14 -8.92 30.91 -4.45
CA GLN A 14 -9.13 32.36 -4.35
C GLN A 14 -8.64 33.02 -3.05
N ASP A 15 -8.05 32.30 -2.10
CA ASP A 15 -7.57 32.88 -0.84
C ASP A 15 -6.07 33.19 -0.75
N MET A 16 -5.35 33.20 -1.88
CA MET A 16 -3.93 33.58 -1.96
C MET A 16 -3.69 34.97 -2.57
N LYS A 17 -4.72 35.83 -2.64
CA LYS A 17 -4.59 37.20 -3.20
C LYS A 17 -4.99 38.35 -2.26
N GLN A 18 -5.20 38.10 -0.97
CA GLN A 18 -5.44 39.15 0.01
C GLN A 18 -4.52 39.05 1.24
N ARG A 19 -3.21 39.09 1.02
CA ARG A 19 -2.29 39.45 2.11
C ARG A 19 -1.00 40.08 1.58
N ASN A 20 -1.16 41.17 0.84
CA ASN A 20 -0.10 42.14 0.57
C ASN A 20 -0.76 43.50 0.31
N LYS A 21 -1.37 44.06 1.36
CA LYS A 21 -1.59 45.50 1.44
C LYS A 21 -0.48 46.02 2.36
N PRO A 22 0.47 46.83 1.87
CA PRO A 22 1.27 47.62 2.79
C PRO A 22 0.29 48.59 3.44
N LEU A 23 0.12 48.49 4.76
CA LEU A 23 -0.54 49.51 5.56
C LEU A 23 0.42 50.71 5.56
N VAL A 24 0.41 51.47 4.47
CA VAL A 24 1.00 52.81 4.42
C VAL A 24 0.11 53.69 5.27
N LYS A 25 0.32 53.61 6.59
CA LYS A 25 -0.21 54.56 7.54
C LYS A 25 0.53 55.85 7.24
N GLY A 26 -0.19 56.82 6.66
CA GLY A 26 0.37 58.08 6.19
C GLY A 26 1.26 58.70 7.25
N MET A 27 2.57 58.64 7.02
CA MET A 27 3.48 59.60 7.61
C MET A 27 3.11 60.93 6.97
N ALA A 28 2.59 61.84 7.79
CA ALA A 28 2.57 63.24 7.45
C ALA A 28 4.00 63.60 7.01
N THR A 29 4.14 63.94 5.74
CA THR A 29 5.34 64.60 5.23
C THR A 29 5.67 65.74 6.19
N PRO A 30 6.90 65.85 6.71
CA PRO A 30 7.28 67.08 7.38
C PRO A 30 7.13 68.15 6.30
N GLU A 31 6.31 69.17 6.58
CA GLU A 31 6.33 70.39 5.80
C GLU A 31 7.80 70.74 5.61
N LYS A 32 8.24 70.85 4.35
CA LYS A 32 9.51 71.50 4.04
C LYS A 32 9.38 72.86 4.70
N ALA A 33 10.01 73.03 5.87
CA ALA A 33 10.27 74.33 6.44
C ALA A 33 10.99 75.07 5.33
N VAL A 34 10.23 75.96 4.67
CA VAL A 34 10.77 76.91 3.72
C VAL A 34 11.81 77.65 4.54
N ILE A 35 13.08 77.32 4.30
CA ILE A 35 14.21 78.10 4.78
C ILE A 35 13.97 79.44 4.11
N THR A 36 13.36 80.35 4.87
CA THR A 36 13.09 81.71 4.39
C THR A 36 14.42 82.29 4.00
N LEU A 37 14.41 83.12 2.95
CA LEU A 37 15.60 83.84 2.49
C LEU A 37 16.29 84.61 3.65
N ASP A 38 15.53 84.94 4.71
CA ASP A 38 16.03 85.51 5.97
C ASP A 38 16.92 84.58 6.79
N ALA A 39 16.60 83.28 6.88
CA ALA A 39 17.42 82.34 7.63
C ALA A 39 18.81 82.16 6.99
N MET A 40 18.92 82.31 5.67
CA MET A 40 20.19 82.30 4.95
C MET A 40 21.01 83.58 5.19
N LYS A 41 20.34 84.75 5.26
CA LYS A 41 20.98 86.02 5.63
C LYS A 41 21.46 86.04 7.08
N MET A 42 20.73 85.39 7.98
CA MET A 42 21.14 85.22 9.37
C MET A 42 22.38 84.34 9.51
N LEU A 43 22.63 83.36 8.64
CA LEU A 43 23.76 82.44 8.81
C LEU A 43 25.09 82.98 8.29
N ASP A 44 25.10 83.95 7.36
CA ASP A 44 26.33 84.49 6.74
C ASP A 44 26.28 86.01 6.52
N PRO A 45 26.60 86.82 7.55
CA PRO A 45 26.57 88.29 7.49
C PRO A 45 27.65 88.89 6.58
N CYS A 46 28.71 88.15 6.24
CA CYS A 46 29.83 88.61 5.40
C CYS A 46 29.41 89.14 4.01
N GLN A 47 28.19 88.83 3.57
CA GLN A 47 27.65 89.25 2.27
C GLN A 47 27.06 90.68 2.27
N LEU A 48 26.95 91.31 3.45
CA LEU A 48 26.43 92.68 3.59
C LEU A 48 27.56 93.71 3.48
N LYS A 49 27.28 94.87 2.86
CA LYS A 49 28.26 95.96 2.73
C LYS A 49 28.29 96.78 4.03
N PRO A 50 29.45 97.34 4.42
CA PRO A 50 29.52 98.24 5.57
C PRO A 50 28.71 99.50 5.30
N ASP A 51 27.61 99.69 6.01
CA ASP A 51 26.70 100.83 5.81
C ASP A 51 27.11 102.08 6.62
N SER A 52 28.06 101.94 7.56
CA SER A 52 28.55 103.03 8.42
C SER A 52 29.97 103.45 8.05
N MET A 53 30.20 104.78 8.04
CA MET A 53 31.54 105.35 7.88
C MET A 53 32.52 104.92 8.98
N GLU A 54 32.06 104.65 10.21
CA GLU A 54 32.93 104.13 11.26
C GLU A 54 33.36 102.68 10.96
N MET A 55 32.45 101.87 10.43
CA MET A 55 32.73 100.49 10.03
C MET A 55 33.77 100.43 8.91
N GLU A 56 33.60 101.25 7.87
CA GLU A 56 34.58 101.38 6.78
C GLU A 56 35.95 101.85 7.30
N ARG A 57 36.00 102.79 8.26
CA ARG A 57 37.27 103.23 8.87
C ARG A 57 37.96 102.12 9.64
N ILE A 58 37.23 101.32 10.41
CA ILE A 58 37.81 100.20 11.16
C ILE A 58 38.38 99.15 10.19
N LEU A 59 37.63 98.82 9.13
CA LEU A 59 38.08 97.85 8.12
C LEU A 59 39.29 98.34 7.34
N THR A 60 39.30 99.60 6.92
CA THR A 60 40.44 100.20 6.20
C THR A 60 41.71 100.22 7.03
N VAL A 61 41.62 100.48 8.35
CA VAL A 61 42.78 100.35 9.26
C VAL A 61 43.27 98.91 9.31
N LEU A 62 42.37 97.92 9.40
CA LEU A 62 42.74 96.51 9.41
C LEU A 62 43.39 96.09 8.07
N ASP A 63 42.81 96.48 6.95
CA ASP A 63 43.33 96.19 5.61
C ASP A 63 44.71 96.86 5.40
N GLU A 64 44.91 98.10 5.90
CA GLU A 64 46.19 98.79 5.86
C GLU A 64 47.24 98.12 6.78
N THR A 65 46.83 97.60 7.94
CA THR A 65 47.74 96.84 8.81
C THR A 65 48.16 95.52 8.19
N ILE A 66 47.24 94.80 7.53
CA ILE A 66 47.54 93.57 6.77
C ILE A 66 48.56 93.88 5.67
N ALA A 67 48.33 94.93 4.87
CA ALA A 67 49.25 95.32 3.81
C ALA A 67 50.66 95.66 4.35
N LYS A 68 50.76 96.35 5.49
CA LYS A 68 52.04 96.66 6.14
C LYS A 68 52.72 95.43 6.73
N LEU A 69 51.94 94.51 7.33
CA LEU A 69 52.42 93.24 7.86
C LEU A 69 53.00 92.36 6.74
N GLU A 70 52.27 92.22 5.63
CA GLU A 70 52.74 91.55 4.42
C GLU A 70 54.08 92.13 3.95
N MET A 71 54.20 93.46 3.82
CA MET A 71 55.44 94.09 3.38
C MET A 71 56.59 93.90 4.38
N SER A 72 56.32 93.99 5.68
CA SER A 72 57.34 93.78 6.71
C SER A 72 57.85 92.34 6.73
N SER A 73 56.99 91.36 6.42
CA SER A 73 57.35 89.95 6.37
C SER A 73 58.32 89.60 5.24
N LEU A 74 58.40 90.45 4.21
CA LEU A 74 59.33 90.27 3.08
C LEU A 74 60.75 90.74 3.41
N ILE A 75 60.92 91.65 4.38
CA ILE A 75 62.22 92.26 4.70
C ILE A 75 63.28 91.20 5.04
N PRO A 76 63.05 90.24 5.96
CA PRO A 76 64.06 89.21 6.25
C PRO A 76 64.46 88.40 5.01
N ARG A 77 63.49 88.02 4.17
CA ARG A 77 63.74 87.23 2.95
C ARG A 77 64.57 87.98 1.92
N ILE A 78 64.26 89.25 1.73
CA ILE A 78 65.00 90.13 0.81
C ILE A 78 66.42 90.32 1.33
N THR A 79 66.58 90.44 2.65
CA THR A 79 67.89 90.68 3.26
C THR A 79 68.79 89.43 3.25
N ASP A 80 68.21 88.23 3.42
CA ASP A 80 68.92 86.94 3.29
C ASP A 80 69.43 86.65 1.87
N SER A 81 68.87 87.32 0.86
CA SER A 81 69.19 87.10 -0.57
C SER A 81 69.37 88.41 -1.33
N LEU A 82 69.99 89.39 -0.67
CA LEU A 82 70.13 90.75 -1.15
C LEU A 82 70.82 90.84 -2.53
N ASP A 83 71.79 89.97 -2.80
CA ASP A 83 72.51 89.90 -4.09
C ASP A 83 71.58 89.66 -5.30
N ARG A 84 70.43 89.00 -5.10
CA ARG A 84 69.44 88.76 -6.16
C ARG A 84 68.52 89.95 -6.40
N PHE A 85 68.34 90.78 -5.37
CA PHE A 85 67.36 91.87 -5.38
C PHE A 85 68.01 93.26 -5.50
N ALA A 86 69.34 93.37 -5.36
CA ALA A 86 70.07 94.64 -5.37
C ALA A 86 69.83 95.48 -6.63
N ASP A 87 69.82 94.84 -7.82
CA ASP A 87 69.56 95.51 -9.10
C ASP A 87 68.13 96.07 -9.20
N MET A 88 67.15 95.38 -8.59
CA MET A 88 65.75 95.77 -8.61
C MET A 88 65.41 96.83 -7.54
N LEU A 89 66.06 96.76 -6.38
CA LEU A 89 65.81 97.66 -5.24
C LEU A 89 66.51 99.02 -5.40
N GLY A 90 67.59 99.07 -6.18
CA GLY A 90 68.41 100.27 -6.34
C GLY A 90 69.30 100.54 -5.11
N PRO A 91 70.29 101.44 -5.25
CA PRO A 91 71.34 101.61 -4.23
C PRO A 91 70.77 102.12 -2.90
N GLU A 92 69.79 103.02 -2.93
CA GLU A 92 69.24 103.63 -1.71
C GLU A 92 68.49 102.64 -0.82
N ILE A 93 67.68 101.74 -1.40
CA ILE A 93 66.97 100.71 -0.64
C ILE A 93 67.93 99.58 -0.23
N THR A 94 68.86 99.22 -1.11
CA THR A 94 69.88 98.19 -0.86
C THR A 94 70.78 98.59 0.31
N ASP A 95 71.26 99.83 0.35
CA ASP A 95 72.09 100.34 1.45
C ASP A 95 71.32 100.33 2.78
N ASN A 96 70.04 100.73 2.80
CA ASN A 96 69.21 100.68 4.01
C ASN A 96 68.94 99.24 4.48
N LEU A 97 68.85 98.27 3.57
CA LEU A 97 68.72 96.85 3.90
C LEU A 97 70.04 96.25 4.39
N ILE A 98 71.19 96.68 3.85
CA ILE A 98 72.52 96.29 4.37
C ILE A 98 72.69 96.77 5.80
N GLU A 99 72.34 98.03 6.07
CA GLU A 99 72.34 98.58 7.43
C GLU A 99 71.34 97.85 8.34
N HIS A 100 70.16 97.49 7.82
CA HIS A 100 69.20 96.65 8.54
C HIS A 100 69.79 95.27 8.90
N GLN A 101 70.48 94.61 7.97
CA GLN A 101 71.10 93.31 8.20
C GLN A 101 72.20 93.40 9.26
N LYS A 102 73.04 94.44 9.22
CA LYS A 102 74.07 94.67 10.23
C LYS A 102 73.45 94.81 11.61
N LEU A 103 72.42 95.65 11.74
CA LEU A 103 71.69 95.83 13.00
C LEU A 103 71.00 94.55 13.47
N SER A 104 70.47 93.75 12.55
CA SER A 104 69.86 92.44 12.85
C SER A 104 70.89 91.43 13.36
N ASN A 105 72.04 91.33 12.68
CA ASN A 105 73.14 90.45 13.10
C ASN A 105 73.74 90.88 14.45
N GLU A 106 73.89 92.19 14.69
CA GLU A 106 74.31 92.74 15.98
C GLU A 106 73.31 92.36 17.09
N MET A 107 72.00 92.40 16.79
CA MET A 107 70.95 92.01 17.73
C MET A 107 70.99 90.52 18.03
N GLU A 108 71.13 89.68 17.00
CA GLU A 108 71.25 88.23 17.15
C GLU A 108 72.50 87.84 17.94
N HIS A 109 73.65 88.47 17.68
CA HIS A 109 74.87 88.24 18.44
C HIS A 109 74.75 88.65 19.92
N LEU A 110 74.08 89.77 20.21
CA LEU A 110 73.83 90.20 21.59
C LEU A 110 72.84 89.28 22.32
N LEU A 111 71.81 88.78 21.62
CA LEU A 111 70.87 87.82 22.18
C LEU A 111 71.53 86.45 22.43
N ALA A 112 72.42 86.00 21.54
CA ALA A 112 73.16 84.73 21.68
C ALA A 112 74.27 84.77 22.74
N SER A 113 74.84 85.95 23.03
CA SER A 113 75.88 86.14 24.06
C SER A 113 75.32 86.44 25.46
N SER A 114 74.00 86.55 25.60
CA SER A 114 73.32 86.90 26.86
C SER A 114 73.23 85.76 27.88
N GLU A 115 73.61 84.53 27.53
CA GLU A 115 73.36 83.36 28.39
C GLU A 115 74.37 83.18 29.54
N GLU A 116 75.51 83.89 29.58
CA GLU A 116 76.61 83.54 30.50
C GLU A 116 76.94 84.52 31.66
N ASP A 117 76.48 85.78 31.71
CA ASP A 117 76.88 86.71 32.79
C ASP A 117 75.76 87.64 33.32
N ALA A 118 75.24 87.38 34.52
CA ALA A 118 74.17 88.16 35.16
C ALA A 118 74.59 89.56 35.68
N MET A 119 75.90 89.84 35.75
CA MET A 119 76.42 91.10 36.32
C MET A 119 76.47 92.26 35.32
N ARG A 120 76.13 92.03 34.04
CA ARG A 120 76.15 93.03 32.93
C ARG A 120 74.75 93.38 32.39
N ALA A 121 73.70 92.96 33.08
CA ALA A 121 72.32 93.03 32.59
C ALA A 121 71.75 94.44 32.38
N GLU A 122 72.05 95.44 33.21
CA GLU A 122 71.47 96.79 33.05
C GLU A 122 72.07 97.56 31.85
N GLU A 123 73.38 97.44 31.62
CA GLU A 123 74.05 98.03 30.45
C GLU A 123 73.67 97.29 29.15
N GLN A 124 73.53 95.96 29.20
CA GLN A 124 73.02 95.18 28.06
C GLN A 124 71.54 95.46 27.76
N GLN A 125 70.68 95.67 28.76
CA GLN A 125 69.28 96.06 28.54
C GLN A 125 69.17 97.44 27.88
N GLY A 126 70.00 98.41 28.30
CA GLY A 126 70.07 99.74 27.67
C GLY A 126 70.55 99.67 26.21
N CYS A 127 71.57 98.86 25.93
CA CYS A 127 72.06 98.60 24.57
C CYS A 127 71.03 97.87 23.71
N LEU A 128 70.31 96.88 24.25
CA LEU A 128 69.23 96.17 23.56
C LEU A 128 68.06 97.09 23.24
N CYS A 129 67.63 97.95 24.17
CA CYS A 129 66.57 98.93 23.90
C CYS A 129 66.98 99.95 22.84
N LEU A 130 68.23 100.42 22.84
CA LEU A 130 68.76 101.32 21.81
C LEU A 130 68.84 100.62 20.45
N LEU A 131 69.29 99.36 20.41
CA LEU A 131 69.38 98.56 19.20
C LEU A 131 68.00 98.20 18.65
N GLU A 132 67.05 97.86 19.51
CA GLU A 132 65.63 97.65 19.15
C GLU A 132 65.01 98.91 18.55
N GLN A 133 65.27 100.09 19.14
CA GLN A 133 64.81 101.36 18.56
C GLN A 133 65.46 101.67 17.21
N ARG A 134 66.75 101.37 17.05
CA ARG A 134 67.45 101.50 15.76
C ARG A 134 66.92 100.52 14.72
N LEU A 135 66.64 99.29 15.10
CA LEU A 135 66.06 98.26 14.24
C LEU A 135 64.64 98.66 13.82
N LYS A 136 63.80 99.14 14.75
CA LYS A 136 62.46 99.70 14.45
C LYS A 136 62.53 100.90 13.50
N CYS A 137 63.49 101.80 13.71
CA CYS A 137 63.70 102.94 12.82
C CYS A 137 64.16 102.48 11.43
N SER A 138 65.05 101.51 11.36
CA SER A 138 65.55 100.89 10.14
C SER A 138 64.41 100.21 9.36
N VAL A 139 63.63 99.33 9.99
CA VAL A 139 62.43 98.71 9.38
C VAL A 139 61.45 99.77 8.89
N ARG A 140 61.19 100.81 9.70
CA ARG A 140 60.28 101.89 9.29
C ARG A 140 60.81 102.69 8.11
N ASN A 141 62.12 102.92 8.02
CA ASN A 141 62.74 103.62 6.90
C ASN A 141 62.71 102.74 5.63
N VAL A 142 63.04 101.45 5.75
CA VAL A 142 62.91 100.47 4.66
C VAL A 142 61.47 100.37 4.18
N LEU A 143 60.49 100.24 5.09
CA LEU A 143 59.06 100.19 4.73
C LEU A 143 58.58 101.49 4.07
N ARG A 144 59.02 102.67 4.53
CA ARG A 144 58.68 103.94 3.87
C ARG A 144 59.21 104.00 2.45
N LEU A 145 60.46 103.58 2.22
CA LEU A 145 61.07 103.57 0.89
C LEU A 145 60.41 102.54 -0.03
N LEU A 146 60.09 101.35 0.48
CA LEU A 146 59.34 100.33 -0.26
C LEU A 146 57.94 100.83 -0.61
N LEU A 147 57.18 101.34 0.37
CA LEU A 147 55.81 101.82 0.17
C LEU A 147 55.73 103.09 -0.71
N ALA A 148 56.81 103.87 -0.80
CA ALA A 148 56.91 104.98 -1.74
C ALA A 148 56.96 104.52 -3.21
N ASN A 149 57.24 103.24 -3.47
CA ASN A 149 57.27 102.64 -4.80
C ASN A 149 56.39 101.37 -4.87
N PRO A 150 55.06 101.52 -5.07
CA PRO A 150 54.10 100.40 -5.01
C PRO A 150 54.36 99.28 -6.04
N LEU A 151 54.88 99.62 -7.21
CA LEU A 151 55.18 98.65 -8.28
C LEU A 151 56.35 97.73 -7.89
N LEU A 152 57.35 98.29 -7.21
CA LEU A 152 58.47 97.53 -6.66
C LEU A 152 57.99 96.56 -5.58
N CYS A 153 57.09 96.99 -4.70
CA CYS A 153 56.49 96.13 -3.68
C CYS A 153 55.74 94.93 -4.28
N GLN A 154 55.02 95.15 -5.39
CA GLN A 154 54.27 94.09 -6.05
C GLN A 154 55.21 93.09 -6.74
N ALA A 155 56.28 93.56 -7.39
CA ALA A 155 57.31 92.70 -7.97
C ALA A 155 58.01 91.83 -6.90
N LEU A 156 58.39 92.44 -5.77
CA LEU A 156 59.00 91.74 -4.63
C LEU A 156 58.08 90.67 -4.03
N LYS A 157 56.76 90.92 -3.96
CA LYS A 157 55.79 89.92 -3.50
C LYS A 157 55.80 88.68 -4.40
N TYR A 158 55.82 88.83 -5.72
CA TYR A 158 55.83 87.68 -6.63
C TYR A 158 57.15 86.89 -6.62
N GLU A 159 58.27 87.56 -6.40
CA GLU A 159 59.61 86.95 -6.48
C GLU A 159 60.08 86.33 -5.15
N ALA A 160 59.62 86.86 -4.01
CA ALA A 160 59.97 86.35 -2.68
C ALA A 160 59.00 85.27 -2.13
N TRP A 161 57.90 84.98 -2.83
CA TRP A 161 56.91 83.96 -2.45
C TRP A 161 57.33 82.56 -2.91
N ALA A 162 58.14 81.88 -2.10
CA ALA A 162 58.50 80.48 -2.37
C ALA A 162 58.46 79.52 -1.15
N ARG A 163 58.16 80.00 0.07
CA ARG A 163 57.94 79.16 1.27
C ARG A 163 56.95 79.82 2.23
N GLU A 164 56.15 79.00 2.91
CA GLU A 164 55.31 79.43 4.05
C GLU A 164 56.22 79.94 5.18
N SER A 165 56.11 81.22 5.54
CA SER A 165 56.82 81.75 6.72
C SER A 165 55.92 81.77 7.95
N PRO A 166 56.48 81.72 9.17
CA PRO A 166 55.71 81.97 10.40
C PRO A 166 54.92 83.28 10.37
N ALA A 167 55.42 84.31 9.66
CA ALA A 167 54.72 85.57 9.46
C ALA A 167 53.44 85.43 8.60
N GLU A 168 53.40 84.47 7.68
CA GLU A 168 52.27 84.23 6.78
C GLU A 168 51.08 83.59 7.53
N VAL A 169 51.36 82.70 8.48
CA VAL A 169 50.35 82.15 9.41
C VAL A 169 49.71 83.29 10.22
N PHE A 170 50.51 84.24 10.69
CA PHE A 170 50.01 85.42 11.42
C PHE A 170 49.18 86.34 10.51
N ILE A 171 49.62 86.59 9.27
CA ILE A 171 48.88 87.40 8.29
C ILE A 171 47.53 86.75 7.97
N ASN A 172 47.49 85.43 7.77
CA ASN A 172 46.26 84.68 7.52
C ASN A 172 45.30 84.73 8.73
N ALA A 173 45.81 84.49 9.94
CA ALA A 173 45.03 84.61 11.17
C ALA A 173 44.50 86.04 11.39
N PHE A 174 45.27 87.06 11.00
CA PHE A 174 44.83 88.45 11.05
C PHE A 174 43.77 88.76 9.97
N GLY A 175 43.86 88.13 8.79
CA GLY A 175 42.82 88.16 7.77
C GLY A 175 41.51 87.50 8.25
N GLU A 176 41.60 86.36 8.94
CA GLU A 176 40.46 85.73 9.61
C GLU A 176 39.87 86.65 10.69
N PHE A 177 40.72 87.29 11.51
CA PHE A 177 40.28 88.29 12.49
C PHE A 177 39.56 89.47 11.84
N ARG A 178 40.07 89.97 10.70
CA ARG A 178 39.43 91.04 9.93
C ARG A 178 38.04 90.62 9.45
N ASN A 179 37.89 89.38 8.97
CA ASN A 179 36.58 88.85 8.56
C ASN A 179 35.64 88.66 9.75
N PHE A 180 36.14 88.18 10.88
CA PHE A 180 35.37 88.09 12.13
C PHE A 180 34.88 89.47 12.61
N VAL A 181 35.74 90.49 12.56
CA VAL A 181 35.38 91.88 12.91
C VAL A 181 34.31 92.40 11.93
N LEU A 182 34.44 92.11 10.63
CA LEU A 182 33.42 92.46 9.65
C LEU A 182 32.07 91.81 10.00
N GLU A 183 32.03 90.50 10.28
CA GLU A 183 30.80 89.80 10.66
C GLU A 183 30.18 90.39 11.92
N ARG A 184 30.99 90.70 12.94
CA ARG A 184 30.52 91.31 14.19
C ARG A 184 30.00 92.72 14.00
N LEU A 185 30.58 93.50 13.10
CA LEU A 185 30.13 94.86 12.78
C LEU A 185 28.85 94.86 11.94
N LEU A 186 28.67 93.86 11.08
CA LEU A 186 27.48 93.68 10.23
C LEU A 186 26.31 92.98 10.93
N THR A 187 26.52 92.40 12.12
CA THR A 187 25.47 91.70 12.88
C THR A 187 24.90 92.60 13.97
N SER A 188 23.59 92.81 13.95
CA SER A 188 22.88 93.50 15.04
C SER A 188 22.74 92.60 16.28
N PRO A 189 22.73 93.14 17.51
CA PRO A 189 22.48 92.33 18.72
C PRO A 189 21.15 91.55 18.66
N VAL A 190 20.12 92.12 18.03
CA VAL A 190 18.82 91.45 17.85
C VAL A 190 18.95 90.26 16.89
N GLU A 191 19.69 90.42 15.79
CA GLU A 191 19.93 89.34 14.83
C GLU A 191 20.77 88.21 15.44
N GLU A 192 21.71 88.53 16.34
CA GLU A 192 22.49 87.54 17.09
C GLU A 192 21.62 86.73 18.06
N GLU A 193 20.73 87.40 18.82
CA GLU A 193 19.75 86.73 19.68
C GLU A 193 18.80 85.84 18.88
N GLU A 194 18.31 86.32 17.73
CA GLU A 194 17.45 85.54 16.83
C GLU A 194 18.19 84.30 16.26
N LYS A 195 19.49 84.42 15.93
CA LYS A 195 20.31 83.27 15.50
C LYS A 195 20.43 82.22 16.59
N ILE A 196 20.68 82.64 17.83
CA ILE A 196 20.78 81.74 18.98
C ILE A 196 19.45 81.00 19.18
N GLN A 197 18.32 81.73 19.20
CA GLN A 197 17.00 81.13 19.34
C GLN A 197 16.67 80.15 18.20
N PHE A 198 17.05 80.49 16.96
CA PHE A 198 16.88 79.62 15.80
C PHE A 198 17.72 78.34 15.93
N MET A 199 18.99 78.45 16.32
CA MET A 199 19.85 77.30 16.58
C MET A 199 19.33 76.40 17.70
N GLU A 200 18.80 76.99 18.78
CA GLU A 200 18.19 76.25 19.88
C GLU A 200 16.92 75.52 19.43
N ALA A 201 16.07 76.16 18.63
CA ALA A 201 14.87 75.55 18.06
C ALA A 201 15.22 74.36 17.14
N ILE A 202 16.23 74.53 16.28
CA ILE A 202 16.76 73.42 15.45
C ILE A 202 17.30 72.31 16.35
N SER A 203 18.10 72.64 17.36
CA SER A 203 18.71 71.65 18.26
C SER A 203 17.65 70.85 19.01
N LEU A 204 16.58 71.51 19.47
CA LEU A 204 15.44 70.86 20.10
C LEU A 204 14.70 69.94 19.12
N GLN A 205 14.49 70.39 17.87
CA GLN A 205 13.85 69.58 16.85
C GLN A 205 14.71 68.36 16.48
N ILE A 206 16.03 68.52 16.38
CA ILE A 206 16.98 67.42 16.16
C ILE A 206 16.86 66.42 17.31
N LYS A 207 16.89 66.87 18.57
CA LYS A 207 16.72 65.99 19.74
C LYS A 207 15.42 65.18 19.68
N LYS A 208 14.28 65.85 19.45
CA LYS A 208 12.97 65.18 19.30
C LYS A 208 12.96 64.18 18.14
N ASN A 209 13.52 64.55 16.99
CA ASN A 209 13.62 63.66 15.85
C ASN A 209 14.53 62.45 16.14
N THR A 210 15.66 62.65 16.83
CA THR A 210 16.55 61.56 17.23
C THR A 210 15.89 60.61 18.21
N GLU A 211 15.17 61.13 19.21
CA GLU A 211 14.40 60.31 20.15
C GLU A 211 13.34 59.49 19.41
N ALA A 212 12.57 60.12 18.50
CA ALA A 212 11.57 59.41 17.68
C ALA A 212 12.20 58.34 16.79
N ILE A 213 13.36 58.60 16.17
CA ILE A 213 14.10 57.62 15.37
C ILE A 213 14.54 56.45 16.24
N THR A 214 15.13 56.72 17.41
CA THR A 214 15.59 55.65 18.32
C THR A 214 14.44 54.80 18.85
N ALA A 215 13.28 55.41 19.17
CA ALA A 215 12.08 54.69 19.58
C ALA A 215 11.55 53.80 18.45
N LEU A 216 11.44 54.32 17.23
CA LEU A 216 11.01 53.53 16.07
C LEU A 216 11.99 52.41 15.71
N GLN A 217 13.30 52.65 15.85
CA GLN A 217 14.33 51.61 15.68
C GLN A 217 14.19 50.51 16.73
N ALA A 218 13.91 50.86 17.99
CA ALA A 218 13.68 49.89 19.05
C ALA A 218 12.39 49.07 18.82
N GLU A 219 11.30 49.72 18.40
CA GLU A 219 10.06 49.03 18.03
C GLU A 219 10.26 48.08 16.84
N LEU A 220 11.01 48.51 15.82
CA LEU A 220 11.34 47.66 14.67
C LEU A 220 12.19 46.46 15.10
N ALA A 221 13.20 46.65 15.93
CA ALA A 221 14.04 45.58 16.44
C ALA A 221 13.24 44.57 17.27
N ALA A 222 12.34 45.05 18.14
CA ALA A 222 11.44 44.19 18.91
C ALA A 222 10.48 43.40 18.00
N ALA A 223 9.91 44.04 16.97
CA ALA A 223 9.06 43.37 16.00
C ALA A 223 9.80 42.27 15.22
N ILE A 224 11.03 42.55 14.77
CA ILE A 224 11.89 41.56 14.11
C ILE A 224 12.17 40.39 15.05
N GLN A 225 12.56 40.65 16.29
CA GLN A 225 12.85 39.59 17.27
C GLN A 225 11.62 38.72 17.53
N THR A 226 10.43 39.30 17.73
CA THR A 226 9.20 38.51 17.92
C THR A 226 8.86 37.66 16.69
N GLN A 227 9.10 38.19 15.48
CA GLN A 227 8.91 37.44 14.25
C GLN A 227 9.90 36.28 14.13
N GLU A 228 11.17 36.50 14.46
CA GLU A 228 12.21 35.46 14.47
C GLU A 228 11.89 34.35 15.48
N GLU A 229 11.40 34.69 16.67
CA GLU A 229 10.94 33.71 17.65
C GLU A 229 9.74 32.89 17.17
N GLU A 230 8.78 33.51 16.48
CA GLU A 230 7.66 32.79 15.87
C GLU A 230 8.10 31.87 14.72
N ILE A 231 9.04 32.33 13.90
CA ILE A 231 9.64 31.52 12.83
C ILE A 231 10.33 30.31 13.44
N GLN A 232 11.15 30.51 14.47
CA GLN A 232 11.85 29.43 15.16
C GLN A 232 10.87 28.40 15.74
N LYS A 233 9.79 28.86 16.40
CA LYS A 233 8.72 27.96 16.90
C LYS A 233 8.09 27.15 15.78
N LYS A 234 7.79 27.76 14.64
CA LYS A 234 7.22 27.07 13.47
C LYS A 234 8.22 26.09 12.86
N ASP A 235 9.49 26.45 12.78
CA ASP A 235 10.55 25.59 12.27
C ASP A 235 10.75 24.35 13.15
N ASP A 236 10.64 24.49 14.47
CA ASP A 236 10.71 23.36 15.39
C ASP A 236 9.50 22.44 15.25
N VAL A 237 8.28 22.98 15.14
CA VAL A 237 7.09 22.18 14.81
C VAL A 237 7.24 21.46 13.45
N ILE A 238 7.82 22.12 12.44
CA ILE A 238 8.08 21.50 11.14
C ILE A 238 9.08 20.34 11.27
N LYS A 239 10.12 20.47 12.10
CA LYS A 239 11.08 19.37 12.36
C LYS A 239 10.38 18.21 13.07
N ASP A 240 9.57 18.46 14.09
CA ASP A 240 8.84 17.42 14.82
C ASP A 240 7.83 16.69 13.91
N LEU A 241 7.11 17.43 13.07
CA LEU A 241 6.21 16.83 12.07
C LEU A 241 6.97 16.01 11.01
N LYS A 242 8.15 16.45 10.59
CA LYS A 242 8.98 15.68 9.65
C LYS A 242 9.50 14.39 10.28
N THR A 243 9.95 14.42 11.53
CA THR A 243 10.45 13.23 12.23
C THR A 243 9.32 12.22 12.47
N SER A 244 8.18 12.67 13.02
CA SER A 244 7.01 11.81 13.22
C SER A 244 6.49 11.19 11.91
N LEU A 245 6.49 11.94 10.80
CA LEU A 245 6.10 11.40 9.49
C LEU A 245 7.10 10.34 8.97
N GLN A 246 8.40 10.54 9.18
CA GLN A 246 9.41 9.55 8.82
C GLN A 246 9.29 8.27 9.66
N ASP A 247 9.05 8.40 10.97
CA ASP A 247 8.92 7.26 11.85
C ASP A 247 7.63 6.48 11.56
N LEU A 248 6.51 7.19 11.36
CA LEU A 248 5.26 6.58 10.92
C LEU A 248 5.43 5.85 9.57
N ALA A 249 6.18 6.41 8.62
CA ALA A 249 6.47 5.76 7.35
C ALA A 249 7.33 4.48 7.51
N LYS A 250 8.31 4.49 8.43
CA LYS A 250 9.10 3.29 8.77
C LYS A 250 8.22 2.22 9.42
N ASP A 251 7.37 2.60 10.35
CA ASP A 251 6.46 1.70 11.06
C ASP A 251 5.44 1.06 10.11
N PHE A 252 4.85 1.85 9.20
CA PHE A 252 3.97 1.31 8.16
C PHE A 252 4.71 0.36 7.23
N LYS A 253 5.94 0.70 6.82
CA LYS A 253 6.76 -0.18 5.98
C LYS A 253 7.04 -1.51 6.68
N ALA A 254 7.41 -1.48 7.96
CA ALA A 254 7.63 -2.68 8.77
C ALA A 254 6.33 -3.50 8.93
N SER A 255 5.21 -2.85 9.23
CA SER A 255 3.90 -3.48 9.36
C SER A 255 3.46 -4.18 8.07
N ILE A 256 3.62 -3.51 6.92
CA ILE A 256 3.32 -4.09 5.60
C ILE A 256 4.22 -5.31 5.33
N GLN A 257 5.51 -5.24 5.66
CA GLN A 257 6.42 -6.38 5.50
C GLN A 257 6.01 -7.56 6.39
N GLN A 258 5.63 -7.31 7.65
CA GLN A 258 5.17 -8.33 8.57
C GLN A 258 3.88 -8.99 8.09
N ILE A 259 2.89 -8.20 7.65
CA ILE A 259 1.62 -8.73 7.11
C ILE A 259 1.88 -9.60 5.87
N LYS A 260 2.80 -9.18 4.97
CA LYS A 260 3.18 -9.97 3.80
C LYS A 260 3.82 -11.30 4.19
N GLN A 261 4.79 -11.27 5.10
CA GLN A 261 5.48 -12.49 5.56
C GLN A 261 4.53 -13.46 6.26
N GLU A 262 3.65 -12.95 7.14
CA GLU A 262 2.65 -13.76 7.82
C GLU A 262 1.62 -14.33 6.82
N GLY A 263 1.18 -13.53 5.85
CA GLY A 263 0.30 -13.99 4.77
C GLY A 263 0.92 -15.11 3.93
N GLU A 264 2.18 -14.97 3.54
CA GLU A 264 2.93 -16.01 2.80
C GLU A 264 3.11 -17.28 3.63
N LYS A 265 3.40 -17.15 4.93
CA LYS A 265 3.53 -18.29 5.85
C LYS A 265 2.20 -19.03 5.96
N GLN A 266 1.11 -18.33 6.23
CA GLN A 266 -0.22 -18.92 6.30
C GLN A 266 -0.65 -19.56 4.98
N GLN A 267 -0.30 -18.96 3.84
CA GLN A 267 -0.56 -19.53 2.53
C GLN A 267 0.19 -20.86 2.35
N LYS A 268 1.48 -20.91 2.70
CA LYS A 268 2.29 -22.14 2.64
C LYS A 268 1.73 -23.23 3.53
N GLU A 269 1.36 -22.90 4.77
CA GLU A 269 0.76 -23.86 5.71
C GLU A 269 -0.57 -24.41 5.19
N LYS A 270 -1.47 -23.55 4.69
CA LYS A 270 -2.75 -23.97 4.09
C LYS A 270 -2.55 -24.82 2.84
N LEU A 271 -1.55 -24.52 2.01
CA LEU A 271 -1.20 -25.30 0.83
C LEU A 271 -0.67 -26.69 1.23
N GLN A 272 0.22 -26.78 2.22
CA GLN A 272 0.73 -28.05 2.71
C GLN A 272 -0.38 -28.90 3.36
N ALA A 273 -1.25 -28.28 4.17
CA ALA A 273 -2.39 -28.97 4.78
C ALA A 273 -3.37 -29.49 3.73
N SER A 274 -3.67 -28.72 2.67
CA SER A 274 -4.54 -29.16 1.59
C SER A 274 -3.90 -30.28 0.76
N GLN A 275 -2.60 -30.17 0.45
CA GLN A 275 -1.84 -31.23 -0.23
C GLN A 275 -1.84 -32.53 0.57
N ALA A 276 -1.59 -32.47 1.89
CA ALA A 276 -1.64 -33.63 2.77
C ALA A 276 -3.04 -34.27 2.78
N LYS A 277 -4.11 -33.46 2.83
CA LYS A 277 -5.49 -33.94 2.77
C LYS A 277 -5.81 -34.60 1.43
N CYS A 278 -5.38 -34.01 0.32
CA CYS A 278 -5.55 -34.60 -1.02
C CYS A 278 -4.79 -35.93 -1.13
N ALA A 279 -3.57 -36.02 -0.62
CA ALA A 279 -2.79 -37.26 -0.61
C ALA A 279 -3.50 -38.35 0.21
N GLY A 280 -4.04 -38.02 1.39
CA GLY A 280 -4.83 -38.94 2.21
C GLY A 280 -6.08 -39.46 1.48
N LEU A 281 -6.88 -38.54 0.90
CA LEU A 281 -8.06 -38.93 0.13
C LEU A 281 -7.71 -39.79 -1.10
N GLN A 282 -6.59 -39.50 -1.75
CA GLN A 282 -6.13 -40.29 -2.89
C GLN A 282 -5.70 -41.70 -2.48
N GLN A 283 -5.08 -41.85 -1.31
CA GLN A 283 -4.79 -43.16 -0.73
C GLN A 283 -6.08 -43.92 -0.38
N ASP A 284 -7.08 -43.25 0.21
CA ASP A 284 -8.37 -43.86 0.52
C ASP A 284 -9.10 -44.35 -0.74
N ILE A 285 -9.09 -43.56 -1.82
CA ILE A 285 -9.65 -43.96 -3.13
C ILE A 285 -8.96 -45.21 -3.65
N GLN A 286 -7.62 -45.28 -3.58
CA GLN A 286 -6.86 -46.44 -4.02
C GLN A 286 -7.18 -47.67 -3.17
N GLN A 287 -7.26 -47.53 -1.84
CA GLN A 287 -7.60 -48.61 -0.93
C GLN A 287 -9.02 -49.13 -1.16
N LEU A 288 -10.01 -48.25 -1.27
CA LEU A 288 -11.40 -48.62 -1.55
C LEU A 288 -11.55 -49.25 -2.94
N GLY A 289 -10.82 -48.75 -3.94
CA GLY A 289 -10.78 -49.38 -5.26
C GLY A 289 -10.21 -50.80 -5.22
N ALA A 290 -9.13 -51.02 -4.47
CA ALA A 290 -8.57 -52.35 -4.26
C ALA A 290 -9.55 -53.28 -3.52
N GLN A 291 -10.20 -52.80 -2.45
CA GLN A 291 -11.21 -53.57 -1.72
C GLN A 291 -12.40 -53.96 -2.60
N LEU A 292 -12.93 -53.02 -3.39
CA LEU A 292 -14.03 -53.27 -4.30
C LEU A 292 -13.64 -54.32 -5.36
N SER A 293 -12.46 -54.20 -5.96
CA SER A 293 -12.00 -55.17 -6.96
C SER A 293 -11.82 -56.58 -6.39
N ALA A 294 -11.28 -56.71 -5.18
CA ALA A 294 -11.18 -57.99 -4.47
C ALA A 294 -12.57 -58.59 -4.21
N LEU A 295 -13.51 -57.79 -3.70
CA LEU A 295 -14.86 -58.22 -3.37
C LEU A 295 -15.65 -58.64 -4.62
N VAL A 296 -15.48 -57.93 -5.74
CA VAL A 296 -16.05 -58.32 -7.03
C VAL A 296 -15.51 -59.68 -7.52
N LEU A 297 -14.20 -59.93 -7.36
CA LEU A 297 -13.60 -61.21 -7.73
C LEU A 297 -14.10 -62.35 -6.85
N GLU A 298 -14.17 -62.17 -5.54
CA GLU A 298 -14.73 -63.14 -4.59
C GLU A 298 -16.18 -63.48 -4.93
N HIS A 299 -17.02 -62.46 -5.14
CA HIS A 299 -18.41 -62.69 -5.53
C HIS A 299 -18.53 -63.41 -6.86
N ARG A 300 -17.74 -63.03 -7.88
CA ARG A 300 -17.73 -63.74 -9.16
C ARG A 300 -17.32 -65.19 -9.02
N ALA A 301 -16.31 -65.49 -8.20
CA ALA A 301 -15.87 -66.86 -7.93
C ALA A 301 -16.96 -67.68 -7.20
N SER A 302 -17.61 -67.09 -6.19
CA SER A 302 -18.71 -67.71 -5.45
C SER A 302 -19.92 -68.01 -6.34
N GLU A 303 -20.27 -67.06 -7.21
CA GLU A 303 -21.37 -67.15 -8.17
C GLU A 303 -21.12 -68.26 -9.19
N LEU A 304 -19.90 -68.32 -9.76
CA LEU A 304 -19.49 -69.40 -10.66
C LEU A 304 -19.54 -70.77 -9.98
N ALA A 305 -19.14 -70.85 -8.71
CA ALA A 305 -19.22 -72.09 -7.94
C ALA A 305 -20.67 -72.54 -7.73
N LEU A 306 -21.59 -71.60 -7.43
CA LEU A 306 -23.02 -71.88 -7.31
C LEU A 306 -23.63 -72.31 -8.66
N ARG A 307 -23.31 -71.64 -9.76
CA ARG A 307 -23.73 -72.05 -11.11
C ARG A 307 -23.29 -73.48 -11.43
N LYS A 308 -22.03 -73.83 -11.14
CA LYS A 308 -21.52 -75.19 -11.34
C LYS A 308 -22.27 -76.23 -10.50
N ARG A 309 -22.58 -75.92 -9.24
CA ARG A 309 -23.39 -76.81 -8.36
C ARG A 309 -24.80 -76.98 -8.89
N LYS A 310 -25.44 -75.89 -9.32
CA LYS A 310 -26.77 -75.90 -9.93
C LYS A 310 -26.80 -76.83 -11.16
N CYS A 311 -25.86 -76.67 -12.11
CA CYS A 311 -25.82 -77.53 -13.29
C CYS A 311 -25.61 -79.01 -12.96
N ARG A 312 -24.79 -79.34 -11.94
CA ARG A 312 -24.62 -80.73 -11.50
C ARG A 312 -25.92 -81.33 -10.99
N LEU A 313 -26.63 -80.61 -10.12
CA LEU A 313 -27.93 -81.05 -9.60
C LEU A 313 -28.98 -81.16 -10.71
N GLU A 314 -29.01 -80.22 -11.65
CA GLU A 314 -29.89 -80.29 -12.82
C GLU A 314 -29.58 -81.54 -13.66
N MET A 315 -28.30 -81.86 -13.90
CA MET A 315 -27.91 -83.11 -14.58
C MET A 315 -28.34 -84.35 -13.80
N GLU A 316 -28.19 -84.37 -12.47
CA GLU A 316 -28.65 -85.48 -11.63
C GLU A 316 -30.17 -85.67 -11.72
N ILE A 317 -30.95 -84.58 -11.67
CA ILE A 317 -32.41 -84.60 -11.83
C ILE A 317 -32.78 -85.17 -13.22
N VAL A 318 -32.13 -84.70 -14.28
CA VAL A 318 -32.38 -85.22 -15.65
C VAL A 318 -32.07 -86.71 -15.72
N ASN A 319 -30.98 -87.18 -15.09
CA ASN A 319 -30.65 -88.60 -15.03
C ASN A 319 -31.72 -89.40 -14.26
N TRP A 320 -32.27 -88.86 -13.17
CA TRP A 320 -33.36 -89.51 -12.43
C TRP A 320 -34.66 -89.58 -13.24
N ILE A 321 -35.00 -88.51 -13.96
CA ILE A 321 -36.15 -88.49 -14.88
C ILE A 321 -35.97 -89.55 -15.96
N GLN A 322 -34.81 -89.59 -16.63
CA GLN A 322 -34.54 -90.60 -17.66
C GLN A 322 -34.66 -92.03 -17.14
N LYS A 323 -34.14 -92.31 -15.93
CA LYS A 323 -34.28 -93.62 -15.29
C LYS A 323 -35.74 -93.96 -15.03
N TYR A 324 -36.51 -93.01 -14.50
CA TYR A 324 -37.94 -93.19 -14.25
C TYR A 324 -38.72 -93.43 -15.54
N ASP A 325 -38.50 -92.62 -16.57
CA ASP A 325 -39.16 -92.78 -17.88
C ASP A 325 -38.81 -94.13 -18.52
N THR A 326 -37.56 -94.60 -18.37
CA THR A 326 -37.14 -95.92 -18.87
C THR A 326 -37.85 -97.05 -18.11
N ASP A 327 -37.81 -97.04 -16.78
CA ASP A 327 -38.45 -98.07 -15.95
C ASP A 327 -39.98 -98.09 -16.17
N MET A 328 -40.62 -96.92 -16.24
CA MET A 328 -42.05 -96.83 -16.55
C MET A 328 -42.37 -97.35 -17.96
N GLY A 329 -41.50 -97.09 -18.95
CA GLY A 329 -41.62 -97.64 -20.30
C GLY A 329 -41.49 -99.16 -20.32
N GLU A 330 -40.50 -99.72 -19.60
CA GLU A 330 -40.32 -101.17 -19.45
C GLU A 330 -41.52 -101.82 -18.76
N LYS A 331 -42.02 -101.24 -17.67
CA LYS A 331 -43.21 -101.72 -16.95
C LYS A 331 -44.47 -101.68 -17.81
N GLN A 332 -44.63 -100.62 -18.61
CA GLN A 332 -45.75 -100.52 -19.55
C GLN A 332 -45.67 -101.58 -20.64
N ALA A 333 -44.48 -101.85 -21.18
CA ALA A 333 -44.27 -102.91 -22.17
C ALA A 333 -44.54 -104.32 -21.57
N GLU A 334 -44.06 -104.60 -20.37
CA GLU A 334 -44.36 -105.83 -19.63
C GLU A 334 -45.87 -106.00 -19.41
N TYR A 335 -46.56 -104.93 -18.99
CA TYR A 335 -48.01 -104.93 -18.80
C TYR A 335 -48.74 -105.22 -20.12
N GLU A 336 -48.34 -104.58 -21.22
CA GLU A 336 -48.93 -104.79 -22.55
C GLU A 336 -48.72 -106.22 -23.05
N GLU A 337 -47.54 -106.81 -22.84
CA GLU A 337 -47.25 -108.20 -23.18
C GLU A 337 -48.14 -109.18 -22.38
N VAL A 338 -48.20 -109.02 -21.05
CA VAL A 338 -49.06 -109.85 -20.19
C VAL A 338 -50.53 -109.67 -20.54
N HIS A 339 -50.96 -108.44 -20.81
CA HIS A 339 -52.34 -108.15 -21.20
C HIS A 339 -52.68 -108.77 -22.56
N ALA A 340 -51.75 -108.75 -23.53
CA ALA A 340 -51.92 -109.42 -24.82
C ALA A 340 -52.05 -110.95 -24.64
N ALA A 341 -51.15 -111.56 -23.86
CA ALA A 341 -51.23 -112.99 -23.54
C ALA A 341 -52.54 -113.34 -22.82
N TYR A 342 -52.96 -112.53 -21.83
CA TYR A 342 -54.24 -112.70 -21.15
C TYR A 342 -55.43 -112.61 -22.11
N ALA A 343 -55.40 -111.66 -23.06
CA ALA A 343 -56.46 -111.52 -24.05
C ALA A 343 -56.54 -112.74 -24.98
N GLU A 344 -55.40 -113.29 -25.40
CA GLU A 344 -55.32 -114.53 -26.18
C GLU A 344 -55.83 -115.73 -25.38
N GLU A 345 -55.35 -115.93 -24.15
CA GLU A 345 -55.81 -117.02 -23.27
C GLU A 345 -57.31 -116.92 -22.99
N LYS A 346 -57.83 -115.70 -22.78
CA LYS A 346 -59.26 -115.46 -22.61
C LYS A 346 -60.06 -115.84 -23.85
N ALA A 347 -59.56 -115.52 -25.05
CA ALA A 347 -60.18 -115.92 -26.30
C ALA A 347 -60.16 -117.46 -26.49
N GLN A 348 -59.03 -118.10 -26.18
CA GLN A 348 -58.90 -119.56 -26.22
C GLN A 348 -59.84 -120.24 -25.22
N LEU A 349 -59.93 -119.71 -23.99
CA LEU A 349 -60.85 -120.20 -22.96
C LEU A 349 -62.31 -120.08 -23.42
N ALA A 350 -62.69 -118.97 -24.04
CA ALA A 350 -64.03 -118.78 -24.59
C ALA A 350 -64.34 -119.85 -25.66
N LEU A 351 -63.42 -120.09 -26.61
CA LEU A 351 -63.56 -121.12 -27.64
C LEU A 351 -63.65 -122.55 -27.04
N LEU A 352 -62.83 -122.86 -26.02
CA LEU A 352 -62.87 -124.15 -25.34
C LEU A 352 -64.17 -124.33 -24.56
N THR A 353 -64.67 -123.28 -23.92
CA THR A 353 -65.95 -123.30 -23.19
C THR A 353 -67.11 -123.55 -24.16
N GLU A 354 -67.11 -122.91 -25.33
CA GLU A 354 -68.09 -123.16 -26.38
C GLU A 354 -68.02 -124.61 -26.89
N LYS A 355 -66.83 -125.12 -27.20
CA LYS A 355 -66.64 -126.53 -27.59
C LYS A 355 -67.09 -127.51 -26.50
N HIS A 356 -66.76 -127.23 -25.24
CA HIS A 356 -67.17 -128.05 -24.11
C HIS A 356 -68.69 -128.05 -23.93
N ALA A 357 -69.37 -126.92 -24.15
CA ALA A 357 -70.82 -126.85 -24.13
C ALA A 357 -71.46 -127.73 -25.20
N VAL A 358 -70.90 -127.74 -26.42
CA VAL A 358 -71.33 -128.65 -27.50
C VAL A 358 -71.11 -130.11 -27.11
N LEU A 359 -69.92 -130.46 -26.63
CA LEU A 359 -69.61 -131.83 -26.20
C LEU A 359 -70.50 -132.31 -25.06
N LEU A 360 -70.85 -131.45 -24.10
CA LEU A 360 -71.80 -131.78 -23.04
C LEU A 360 -73.19 -132.07 -23.61
N GLN A 361 -73.64 -131.28 -24.59
CA GLN A 361 -74.91 -131.50 -25.26
C GLN A 361 -74.90 -132.85 -25.99
N GLU A 362 -73.86 -133.15 -26.77
CA GLU A 362 -73.69 -134.45 -27.44
C GLU A 362 -73.62 -135.61 -26.44
N TYR A 363 -72.88 -135.46 -25.34
CA TYR A 363 -72.79 -136.46 -24.29
C TYR A 363 -74.16 -136.76 -23.67
N SER A 364 -74.94 -135.73 -23.35
CA SER A 364 -76.30 -135.89 -22.84
C SER A 364 -77.22 -136.61 -23.84
N GLN A 365 -77.10 -136.32 -25.14
CA GLN A 365 -77.82 -137.02 -26.19
C GLN A 365 -77.43 -138.50 -26.24
N ILE A 366 -76.13 -138.82 -26.15
CA ILE A 366 -75.64 -140.21 -26.14
C ILE A 366 -76.15 -140.95 -24.88
N GLU A 367 -76.14 -140.32 -23.71
CA GLU A 367 -76.68 -140.91 -22.49
C GLU A 367 -78.18 -141.18 -22.62
N GLU A 368 -78.95 -140.23 -23.15
CA GLU A 368 -80.38 -140.42 -23.43
C GLU A 368 -80.61 -141.54 -24.45
N GLU A 369 -79.83 -141.59 -25.53
CA GLU A 369 -79.91 -142.67 -26.51
C GLU A 369 -79.58 -144.03 -25.90
N ARG A 370 -78.56 -144.12 -25.02
CA ARG A 370 -78.22 -145.34 -24.29
C ARG A 370 -79.35 -145.74 -23.34
N ARG A 371 -79.96 -144.79 -22.65
CA ARG A 371 -81.12 -145.03 -21.78
C ARG A 371 -82.31 -145.57 -22.57
N ILE A 372 -82.62 -144.97 -23.72
CA ILE A 372 -83.67 -145.44 -24.63
C ILE A 372 -83.35 -146.84 -25.18
N ARG A 373 -82.08 -147.11 -25.55
CA ARG A 373 -81.64 -148.44 -25.99
C ARG A 373 -81.81 -149.49 -24.89
N GLN A 374 -81.38 -149.18 -23.67
CA GLN A 374 -81.57 -150.06 -22.51
C GLN A 374 -83.05 -150.29 -22.21
N GLU A 375 -83.88 -149.25 -22.21
CA GLU A 375 -85.33 -149.37 -22.04
C GLU A 375 -85.95 -150.26 -23.14
N LYS A 376 -85.52 -150.14 -24.39
CA LYS A 376 -85.96 -151.00 -25.50
C LYS A 376 -85.49 -152.45 -25.33
N GLU A 377 -84.25 -152.68 -24.92
CA GLU A 377 -83.72 -154.02 -24.62
C GLU A 377 -84.49 -154.67 -23.47
N GLU A 378 -84.79 -153.91 -22.41
CA GLU A 378 -85.62 -154.38 -21.30
C GLU A 378 -87.06 -154.69 -21.74
N GLN A 379 -87.66 -153.86 -22.60
CA GLN A 379 -88.97 -154.11 -23.18
C GLN A 379 -88.96 -155.38 -24.03
N ALA A 380 -87.96 -155.56 -24.90
CA ALA A 380 -87.79 -156.76 -25.71
C ALA A 380 -87.58 -158.02 -24.84
N LEU A 381 -86.82 -157.93 -23.74
CA LEU A 381 -86.68 -159.01 -22.76
C LEU A 381 -88.00 -159.32 -22.06
N LYS A 382 -88.78 -158.32 -21.67
CA LYS A 382 -90.13 -158.50 -21.10
C LYS A 382 -91.05 -159.18 -22.11
N GLU A 383 -91.06 -158.73 -23.36
CA GLU A 383 -91.84 -159.35 -24.45
C GLU A 383 -91.40 -160.80 -24.71
N LEU A 384 -90.10 -161.07 -24.83
CA LEU A 384 -89.55 -162.42 -24.97
C LEU A 384 -89.97 -163.30 -23.78
N ASN A 385 -89.91 -162.79 -22.56
CA ASN A 385 -90.37 -163.51 -21.37
C ASN A 385 -91.87 -163.82 -21.44
N THR A 386 -92.71 -162.87 -21.87
CA THR A 386 -94.15 -163.14 -22.06
C THR A 386 -94.41 -164.17 -23.15
N MET A 387 -93.71 -164.10 -24.28
CA MET A 387 -93.77 -165.09 -25.36
C MET A 387 -93.30 -166.47 -24.88
N THR A 388 -92.25 -166.52 -24.06
CA THR A 388 -91.75 -167.77 -23.47
C THR A 388 -92.75 -168.36 -22.47
N LEU A 389 -93.42 -167.52 -21.67
CA LEU A 389 -94.51 -167.92 -20.76
C LEU A 389 -95.75 -168.41 -21.52
N ALA A 390 -96.09 -167.76 -22.64
CA ALA A 390 -97.17 -168.19 -23.52
C ALA A 390 -96.84 -169.53 -24.20
N ALA A 391 -95.62 -169.67 -24.75
CA ALA A 391 -95.13 -170.90 -25.34
C ALA A 391 -95.10 -172.06 -24.32
N THR A 392 -94.63 -171.82 -23.10
CA THR A 392 -94.67 -172.83 -22.02
C THR A 392 -96.09 -173.21 -21.62
N ARG A 393 -97.05 -172.27 -21.56
CA ARG A 393 -98.48 -172.57 -21.35
C ARG A 393 -99.08 -173.42 -22.46
N ILE A 394 -98.80 -173.10 -23.72
CA ILE A 394 -99.26 -173.88 -24.89
C ILE A 394 -98.66 -175.29 -24.86
N GLN A 395 -97.34 -175.39 -24.63
CA GLN A 395 -96.65 -176.68 -24.51
C GLN A 395 -97.18 -177.52 -23.35
N ALA A 396 -97.49 -176.91 -22.20
CA ALA A 396 -98.08 -177.60 -21.05
C ALA A 396 -99.51 -178.08 -21.34
N PHE A 397 -100.32 -177.29 -22.05
CA PHE A 397 -101.67 -177.68 -22.44
C PHE A 397 -101.66 -178.86 -23.42
N TRP A 398 -100.79 -178.83 -24.44
CA TRP A 398 -100.63 -179.91 -25.43
C TRP A 398 -100.10 -181.21 -24.80
N ARG A 399 -99.07 -181.13 -23.94
CA ARG A 399 -98.58 -182.29 -23.17
C ARG A 399 -99.67 -182.87 -22.28
N GLY A 400 -100.52 -182.03 -21.68
CA GLY A 400 -101.68 -182.46 -20.91
C GLY A 400 -102.79 -183.11 -21.76
N TYR A 401 -103.05 -182.60 -22.97
CA TYR A 401 -104.02 -183.17 -23.92
C TYR A 401 -103.58 -184.57 -24.41
N LEU A 402 -102.30 -184.74 -24.75
CA LEU A 402 -101.73 -186.02 -25.19
C LEU A 402 -101.89 -187.11 -24.11
N VAL A 403 -101.64 -186.77 -22.85
CA VAL A 403 -101.78 -187.67 -21.68
C VAL A 403 -103.26 -188.01 -21.40
N ARG A 404 -104.20 -187.11 -21.72
CA ARG A 404 -105.65 -187.32 -21.48
C ARG A 404 -106.35 -188.08 -22.62
N SER A 405 -105.77 -188.12 -23.81
CA SER A 405 -106.30 -188.84 -24.98
C SER A 405 -106.13 -190.37 -24.89
N LEU A 406 -105.08 -190.87 -24.23
CA LEU A 406 -104.75 -192.30 -24.23
C LEU A 406 -105.52 -193.19 -23.23
N PHE A 407 -106.51 -192.70 -22.46
CA PHE A 407 -107.02 -193.46 -21.29
C PHE A 407 -108.53 -193.41 -20.96
N LYS A 408 -109.48 -193.47 -21.93
CA LYS A 408 -110.93 -193.70 -21.60
C LYS A 408 -111.75 -194.57 -22.59
N SER A 409 -111.57 -195.91 -22.54
CA SER A 409 -112.62 -196.97 -22.64
C SER A 409 -111.96 -198.35 -22.34
N LYS A 410 -112.38 -199.27 -21.45
CA LYS A 410 -113.51 -199.40 -20.51
C LYS A 410 -113.15 -200.25 -19.27
N ARG A 411 -113.55 -199.82 -18.07
CA ARG A 411 -113.90 -200.63 -16.87
C ARG A 411 -114.99 -199.84 -16.11
N LYS A 412 -116.23 -200.31 -15.95
CA LYS A 412 -116.70 -201.21 -14.87
C LYS A 412 -115.86 -201.14 -13.58
N LYS A 413 -116.49 -200.61 -12.51
CA LYS A 413 -116.24 -200.69 -11.03
C LYS A 413 -114.78 -200.64 -10.50
N LYS A 414 -114.45 -200.07 -9.33
CA LYS A 414 -114.86 -198.92 -8.46
C LYS A 414 -113.83 -198.92 -7.29
N LYS A 415 -113.38 -197.73 -6.85
CA LYS A 415 -112.86 -197.37 -5.49
C LYS A 415 -111.34 -197.35 -5.21
N GLY A 416 -110.89 -196.20 -4.65
CA GLY A 416 -109.70 -196.01 -3.77
C GLY A 416 -108.78 -194.83 -4.16
N LYS A 417 -107.92 -194.25 -3.31
CA LYS A 417 -108.05 -193.38 -2.10
C LYS A 417 -106.64 -192.79 -1.78
N GLY A 418 -106.53 -191.51 -1.39
CA GLY A 418 -105.42 -190.88 -0.61
C GLY A 418 -104.37 -190.07 -1.40
N LYS A 419 -103.48 -189.23 -0.83
CA LYS A 419 -103.32 -188.41 0.40
C LYS A 419 -101.88 -187.78 0.32
N GLY A 420 -101.65 -186.51 0.71
CA GLY A 420 -100.30 -185.93 0.98
C GLY A 420 -100.13 -184.45 0.53
N LYS A 421 -99.94 -183.46 1.43
CA LYS A 421 -98.73 -182.95 2.17
C LYS A 421 -97.82 -182.04 1.29
N LYS A 422 -97.64 -180.73 1.55
CA LYS A 422 -97.01 -179.90 2.63
C LYS A 422 -95.50 -179.62 2.41
N ALA A 423 -95.11 -178.33 2.36
CA ALA A 423 -93.91 -177.64 2.92
C ALA A 423 -93.64 -176.34 2.10
N LYS A 424 -93.55 -175.12 2.67
CA LYS A 424 -92.40 -174.43 3.32
C LYS A 424 -91.17 -174.33 2.40
N LYS A 425 -90.53 -173.17 2.21
CA LYS A 425 -90.27 -172.04 3.09
C LYS A 425 -90.15 -170.75 2.27
#